data_AF-A0A7X7P0N8-F1
#
_entry.id   AF-A0A7X7P0N8-F1
#
_cell.length_a   1.000
_cell.length_b   1.000
_cell.length_c   1.000
_cell.angle_alpha   90.00
_cell.angle_beta   90.00
_cell.angle_gamma   90.00
#
_symmetry.space_group_name_H-M   'P 1'
#
loop_
_entity.id
_entity.type
_entity.pdbx_description
1 polymer ?
#
loop_
_entity_poly.entity_id
_entity_poly.type
_entity_poly.pdbx_seq_one_letter_code
_entity_poly.pdbx_strand_id
1 'polypeptide(L)'
;MRLVEYVPACCQRYFKYSAIMVTALAGALLFVYLFGPMIYDIKGLAFKISTLPSIQGKTIMEIPPFGSIGANTHQMPFELRVRIEYIGTSLASNILDYSGNQPALLKHLRENIFQVACLYILRQALVGFLGASLLVLAIWRTRLRTTLLYGLVPAIIVTGILLTGVKTYSIAAFDELEYNGVISLAPSIIATPGELIDRLEEMQENTRLVVGNMQALVDNVDRLSFLGSPEKDPSILQVLLISDLHSNPVGIEFIKGLANSFEVDLIIDAGDLTDFGSPLETKVTEGLNQLEVPYVFCPGNHDTPEIATYITSLKN
;
A
#
# COMPACT_ATOMS: atom_id res chain seq x y z
N MET A 1 -12.38 -73.90 -3.52
CA MET A 1 -11.35 -73.64 -4.54
C MET A 1 -10.87 -72.20 -4.35
N ARG A 2 -9.83 -71.97 -3.51
CA ARG A 2 -9.25 -70.63 -3.30
C ARG A 2 -8.13 -70.48 -4.31
N LEU A 3 -8.37 -69.72 -5.37
CA LEU A 3 -7.32 -69.23 -6.26
C LEU A 3 -6.49 -68.21 -5.47
N VAL A 4 -5.46 -68.69 -4.78
CA VAL A 4 -4.40 -67.82 -4.27
C VAL A 4 -3.60 -67.41 -5.51
N GLU A 5 -3.94 -66.25 -6.07
CA GLU A 5 -3.16 -65.65 -7.14
C GLU A 5 -1.71 -65.50 -6.66
N TYR A 6 -0.83 -66.32 -7.25
CA TYR A 6 0.60 -66.29 -6.99
C TYR A 6 1.14 -65.01 -7.63
N VAL A 7 1.16 -63.91 -6.87
CA VAL A 7 1.80 -62.67 -7.31
C VAL A 7 3.29 -62.99 -7.53
N PRO A 8 3.83 -62.85 -8.75
CA PRO A 8 5.21 -63.23 -9.03
C PRO A 8 6.16 -62.43 -8.12
N ALA A 9 7.22 -63.07 -7.61
CA ALA A 9 8.20 -62.44 -6.72
C ALA A 9 8.82 -61.14 -7.27
N CYS A 10 8.78 -60.98 -8.61
CA CYS A 10 9.14 -59.76 -9.31
C CYS A 10 8.21 -58.59 -8.93
N CYS A 11 6.88 -58.78 -8.98
CA CYS A 11 5.90 -57.78 -8.56
C CYS A 11 6.05 -57.38 -7.09
N GLN A 12 6.37 -58.34 -6.21
CA GLN A 12 6.55 -58.06 -4.78
C GLN A 12 7.80 -57.20 -4.49
N ARG A 13 8.88 -57.37 -5.28
CA ARG A 13 10.06 -56.52 -5.20
C ARG A 13 9.78 -55.11 -5.71
N TYR A 14 9.13 -54.96 -6.87
CA TYR A 14 8.76 -53.64 -7.39
C TYR A 14 7.86 -52.87 -6.43
N PHE A 15 6.87 -53.55 -5.83
CA PHE A 15 5.98 -52.95 -4.84
C PHE A 15 6.71 -52.46 -3.59
N LYS A 16 7.70 -53.21 -3.10
CA LYS A 16 8.51 -52.78 -1.95
C LYS A 16 9.34 -51.54 -2.28
N TYR A 17 9.99 -51.49 -3.44
CA TYR A 17 10.80 -50.34 -3.82
C TYR A 17 9.97 -49.09 -4.11
N SER A 18 8.80 -49.24 -4.73
CA SER A 18 7.88 -48.12 -4.94
C SER A 18 7.34 -47.60 -3.61
N ALA A 19 6.99 -48.48 -2.66
CA ALA A 19 6.54 -48.07 -1.33
C ALA A 19 7.63 -47.29 -0.55
N ILE A 20 8.89 -47.73 -0.63
CA ILE A 20 10.03 -47.00 -0.03
C ILE A 20 10.19 -45.62 -0.68
N MET A 21 10.07 -45.53 -2.00
CA MET A 21 10.19 -44.26 -2.73
C MET A 21 9.06 -43.28 -2.36
N VAL A 22 7.81 -43.76 -2.28
CA VAL A 22 6.67 -42.95 -1.84
C VAL A 22 6.88 -42.46 -0.41
N THR A 23 7.40 -43.32 0.47
CA THR A 23 7.75 -42.95 1.85
C THR A 23 8.81 -41.86 1.89
N ALA A 24 9.85 -41.97 1.04
CA ALA A 24 10.93 -40.99 0.93
C ALA A 24 10.40 -39.63 0.44
N LEU A 25 9.54 -39.65 -0.58
CA LEU A 25 8.93 -38.43 -1.12
C LEU A 25 8.02 -37.76 -0.08
N ALA A 26 7.20 -38.53 0.63
CA ALA A 26 6.36 -38.03 1.71
C ALA A 26 7.22 -37.40 2.84
N GLY A 27 8.34 -38.04 3.20
CA GLY A 27 9.27 -37.50 4.19
C GLY A 27 9.95 -36.20 3.75
N ALA A 28 10.36 -36.11 2.49
CA ALA A 28 10.90 -34.87 1.94
C ALA A 28 9.87 -33.74 1.99
N LEU A 29 8.65 -33.99 1.50
CA LEU A 29 7.57 -32.99 1.48
C LEU A 29 7.20 -32.52 2.89
N LEU A 30 7.08 -33.44 3.84
CA LEU A 30 6.76 -33.13 5.23
C LEU A 30 7.82 -32.23 5.87
N PHE A 31 9.10 -32.56 5.69
CA PHE A 31 10.19 -31.79 6.27
C PHE A 31 10.37 -30.43 5.59
N VAL A 32 10.23 -30.36 4.27
CA VAL A 32 10.22 -29.09 3.53
C VAL A 32 9.10 -28.19 4.04
N TYR A 33 7.91 -28.74 4.28
CA TYR A 33 6.79 -27.98 4.82
C TYR A 33 7.05 -27.45 6.24
N LEU A 34 7.60 -28.29 7.14
CA LEU A 34 7.80 -27.93 8.55
C LEU A 34 9.07 -27.11 8.82
N PHE A 35 10.18 -27.46 8.18
CA PHE A 35 11.52 -26.92 8.46
C PHE A 35 12.15 -26.18 7.28
N GLY A 36 11.49 -26.22 6.11
CA GLY A 36 11.90 -25.45 4.95
C GLY A 36 11.80 -23.93 5.11
N PRO A 37 10.86 -23.34 5.89
CA PRO A 37 10.80 -21.89 6.02
C PRO A 37 12.13 -21.27 6.47
N MET A 38 12.48 -20.12 5.88
CA MET A 38 13.69 -19.35 6.15
C MET A 38 13.31 -17.91 6.46
N ILE A 39 13.91 -17.33 7.51
CA ILE A 39 13.80 -15.91 7.82
C ILE A 39 15.02 -15.20 7.23
N TYR A 40 14.78 -14.14 6.46
CA TYR A 40 15.80 -13.29 5.86
C TYR A 40 15.59 -11.84 6.32
N ASP A 41 16.61 -11.26 6.94
CA ASP A 41 16.58 -9.88 7.43
C ASP A 41 17.33 -8.96 6.46
N ILE A 42 16.67 -7.89 6.04
CA ILE A 42 17.25 -6.82 5.23
C ILE A 42 17.09 -5.51 5.97
N LYS A 43 18.17 -5.07 6.63
CA LYS A 43 18.28 -3.74 7.26
C LYS A 43 17.08 -3.41 8.17
N GLY A 44 16.52 -4.40 8.86
CA GLY A 44 15.37 -4.21 9.75
C GLY A 44 14.03 -4.65 9.14
N LEU A 45 13.96 -5.22 7.94
CA LEU A 45 12.77 -5.92 7.47
C LEU A 45 13.03 -7.43 7.51
N ALA A 46 12.28 -8.14 8.34
CA ALA A 46 12.33 -9.59 8.42
C ALA A 46 11.28 -10.22 7.50
N PHE A 47 11.74 -10.95 6.48
CA PHE A 47 10.90 -11.70 5.55
C PHE A 47 10.99 -13.19 5.84
N LYS A 48 9.85 -13.84 6.05
CA LYS A 48 9.73 -15.28 6.09
C LYS A 48 9.39 -15.81 4.70
N ILE A 49 10.29 -16.60 4.15
CA ILE A 49 10.14 -17.26 2.85
C ILE A 49 9.75 -18.72 3.10
N SER A 50 8.70 -19.18 2.43
CA SER A 50 8.20 -20.56 2.52
C SER A 50 7.70 -21.04 1.16
N THR A 51 7.75 -22.35 0.95
CA THR A 51 7.28 -23.00 -0.28
C THR A 51 6.22 -24.03 0.06
N LEU A 52 5.06 -23.91 -0.57
CA LEU A 52 3.94 -24.82 -0.39
C LEU A 52 3.65 -25.56 -1.70
N PRO A 53 3.20 -26.82 -1.67
CA PRO A 53 2.72 -27.48 -2.88
C PRO A 53 1.51 -26.74 -3.45
N SER A 54 1.50 -26.50 -4.77
CA SER A 54 0.41 -25.83 -5.47
C SER A 54 0.24 -26.42 -6.87
N ILE A 55 -0.97 -26.37 -7.42
CA ILE A 55 -1.23 -26.81 -8.80
C ILE A 55 -0.64 -25.79 -9.80
N GLN A 56 -0.70 -24.50 -9.45
CA GLN A 56 -0.20 -23.40 -10.25
C GLN A 56 1.01 -22.77 -9.57
N GLY A 57 2.00 -22.35 -10.37
CA GLY A 57 3.18 -21.67 -9.87
C GLY A 57 2.90 -20.20 -9.60
N LYS A 58 2.75 -19.87 -8.32
CA LYS A 58 2.38 -18.53 -7.87
C LYS A 58 3.30 -18.01 -6.78
N THR A 59 3.48 -16.69 -6.74
CA THR A 59 4.16 -16.01 -5.65
C THR A 59 3.13 -15.19 -4.88
N ILE A 60 3.06 -15.36 -3.56
CA ILE A 60 2.18 -14.60 -2.67
C ILE A 60 3.05 -13.81 -1.68
N MET A 61 2.89 -12.50 -1.68
CA MET A 61 3.47 -11.61 -0.69
C MET A 61 2.41 -11.27 0.37
N GLU A 62 2.63 -11.71 1.61
CA GLU A 62 1.79 -11.36 2.74
C GLU A 62 2.31 -10.12 3.45
N ILE A 63 1.42 -9.15 3.65
CA ILE A 63 1.67 -7.90 4.34
C ILE A 63 0.67 -7.79 5.51
N PRO A 64 0.89 -8.50 6.62
CA PRO A 64 -0.01 -8.40 7.77
C PRO A 64 0.02 -6.99 8.39
N PRO A 65 -1.11 -6.45 8.88
CA PRO A 65 -2.48 -6.99 8.84
C PRO A 65 -3.26 -6.62 7.56
N PHE A 66 -2.63 -5.92 6.61
CA PHE A 66 -3.29 -5.28 5.47
C PHE A 66 -3.75 -6.23 4.37
N GLY A 67 -3.16 -7.43 4.27
CA GLY A 67 -3.61 -8.46 3.34
C GLY A 67 -2.45 -9.13 2.60
N SER A 68 -2.71 -9.55 1.37
CA SER A 68 -1.71 -10.21 0.53
C SER A 68 -1.87 -9.84 -0.95
N ILE A 69 -0.74 -9.85 -1.66
CA ILE A 69 -0.66 -9.61 -3.10
C ILE A 69 -0.10 -10.89 -3.74
N GLY A 70 -0.80 -11.41 -4.75
CA GLY A 70 -0.43 -12.64 -5.46
C GLY A 70 -0.24 -12.42 -6.95
N ALA A 71 0.63 -13.23 -7.57
CA ALA A 71 0.80 -13.30 -9.02
C ALA A 71 1.21 -14.70 -9.47
N ASN A 72 0.80 -15.10 -10.68
CA ASN A 72 1.16 -16.38 -11.31
C ASN A 72 2.55 -16.28 -11.98
N THR A 73 3.61 -16.48 -11.20
CA THR A 73 4.98 -16.11 -11.59
C THR A 73 5.76 -17.20 -12.33
N HIS A 74 5.42 -18.48 -12.17
CA HIS A 74 6.23 -19.58 -12.70
C HIS A 74 5.38 -20.81 -13.06
N GLN A 75 5.97 -21.78 -13.75
CA GLN A 75 5.22 -22.94 -14.29
C GLN A 75 5.27 -24.19 -13.41
N MET A 76 6.08 -24.17 -12.35
CA MET A 76 6.28 -25.34 -11.49
C MET A 76 5.19 -25.44 -10.41
N PRO A 77 4.88 -26.65 -9.92
CA PRO A 77 3.75 -26.90 -9.01
C PRO A 77 4.08 -26.54 -7.56
N PHE A 78 4.46 -25.28 -7.31
CA PHE A 78 4.63 -24.76 -5.96
C PHE A 78 4.17 -23.31 -5.83
N GLU A 79 3.76 -22.94 -4.63
CA GLU A 79 3.50 -21.57 -4.24
C GLU A 79 4.71 -21.07 -3.43
N LEU A 80 5.27 -19.93 -3.82
CA LEU A 80 6.28 -19.21 -3.06
C LEU A 80 5.59 -18.15 -2.20
N ARG A 81 5.62 -18.31 -0.88
CA ARG A 81 4.99 -17.39 0.06
C ARG A 81 6.06 -16.60 0.81
N VAL A 82 6.00 -15.28 0.69
CA VAL A 82 6.90 -14.32 1.35
C VAL A 82 6.09 -13.47 2.31
N ARG A 83 6.30 -13.62 3.61
CA ARG A 83 5.55 -12.91 4.65
C ARG A 83 6.46 -11.94 5.39
N ILE A 84 5.98 -10.73 5.64
CA ILE A 84 6.67 -9.76 6.51
C ILE A 84 6.37 -10.15 7.97
N GLU A 85 7.40 -10.50 8.75
CA GLU A 85 7.24 -10.87 10.18
C GLU A 85 7.41 -9.67 11.12
N TYR A 86 8.40 -8.81 10.89
CA TYR A 86 8.67 -7.66 11.75
C TYR A 86 9.32 -6.52 10.99
N ILE A 87 8.99 -5.29 11.40
CA ILE A 87 9.61 -4.05 10.94
C ILE A 87 10.43 -3.49 12.12
N GLY A 88 11.75 -3.51 11.96
CA GLY A 88 12.73 -2.98 12.89
C GLY A 88 12.50 -1.50 13.19
N THR A 89 12.71 -1.15 14.46
CA THR A 89 12.53 0.22 14.97
C THR A 89 13.42 1.25 14.27
N SER A 90 14.57 0.84 13.73
CA SER A 90 15.48 1.70 12.96
C SER A 90 14.95 2.08 11.57
N LEU A 91 14.02 1.30 10.99
CA LEU A 91 13.37 1.67 9.73
C LEU A 91 12.13 2.51 9.95
N ALA A 92 11.38 2.30 11.03
CA ALA A 92 10.22 3.12 11.36
C ALA A 92 10.60 4.59 11.55
N SER A 93 11.73 4.88 12.21
CA SER A 93 12.25 6.25 12.35
C SER A 93 12.76 6.82 11.03
N ASN A 94 13.44 6.01 10.21
CA ASN A 94 13.97 6.47 8.93
C ASN A 94 12.88 6.68 7.87
N ILE A 95 11.81 5.87 7.83
CA ILE A 95 10.69 6.03 6.89
C ILE A 95 9.93 7.33 7.16
N LEU A 96 9.84 7.76 8.42
CA LEU A 96 9.25 9.05 8.80
C LEU A 96 10.13 10.25 8.39
N ASP A 97 11.45 10.04 8.26
CA ASP A 97 12.42 11.06 7.85
C ASP A 97 12.76 11.05 6.34
N TYR A 98 12.25 10.10 5.53
CA TYR A 98 12.78 9.86 4.18
C TYR A 98 11.93 10.36 3.01
N SER A 99 12.31 11.52 2.47
CA SER A 99 12.14 11.87 1.05
C SER A 99 13.39 11.44 0.25
N GLY A 100 13.38 10.30 -0.46
CA GLY A 100 14.33 10.07 -1.58
C GLY A 100 15.11 8.74 -1.75
N ASN A 101 15.21 7.81 -0.78
CA ASN A 101 16.08 6.60 -0.91
C ASN A 101 15.36 5.30 -1.31
N GLN A 102 14.25 5.37 -2.05
CA GLN A 102 13.72 4.19 -2.72
C GLN A 102 14.74 3.42 -3.61
N PRO A 103 15.76 4.05 -4.25
CA PRO A 103 16.69 3.32 -5.12
C PRO A 103 17.62 2.33 -4.40
N ALA A 104 18.04 2.61 -3.16
CA ALA A 104 19.10 1.84 -2.50
C ALA A 104 18.62 0.49 -1.95
N LEU A 105 17.38 0.44 -1.43
CA LEU A 105 16.78 -0.78 -0.89
C LEU A 105 16.37 -1.74 -2.02
N LEU A 106 15.78 -1.20 -3.09
CA LEU A 106 15.46 -1.95 -4.31
C LEU A 106 16.73 -2.49 -5.01
N LYS A 107 17.80 -1.70 -5.05
CA LYS A 107 19.10 -2.13 -5.61
C LYS A 107 19.70 -3.28 -4.79
N HIS A 108 19.68 -3.19 -3.45
CA HIS A 108 20.22 -4.24 -2.59
C HIS A 108 19.39 -5.54 -2.66
N LEU A 109 18.06 -5.42 -2.78
CA LEU A 109 17.19 -6.57 -3.04
C LEU A 109 17.54 -7.23 -4.38
N ARG A 110 17.68 -6.43 -5.45
CA ARG A 110 17.97 -6.94 -6.80
C ARG A 110 19.33 -7.61 -6.91
N GLU A 111 20.34 -7.08 -6.24
CA GLU A 111 21.70 -7.65 -6.25
C GLU A 111 21.80 -8.95 -5.44
N ASN A 112 21.03 -9.10 -4.36
CA ASN A 112 21.11 -10.26 -3.47
C ASN A 112 20.07 -11.36 -3.74
N ILE A 113 19.05 -11.11 -4.57
CA ILE A 113 17.96 -12.07 -4.79
C ILE A 113 18.46 -13.44 -5.27
N PHE A 114 19.48 -13.46 -6.13
CA PHE A 114 20.09 -14.71 -6.61
C PHE A 114 20.82 -15.47 -5.50
N GLN A 115 21.52 -14.77 -4.61
CA GLN A 115 22.20 -15.39 -3.48
C GLN A 115 21.19 -15.97 -2.48
N VAL A 116 20.13 -15.21 -2.17
CA VAL A 116 19.04 -15.67 -1.29
C VAL A 116 18.33 -16.88 -1.88
N ALA A 117 18.00 -16.85 -3.17
CA ALA A 117 17.39 -17.98 -3.86
C ALA A 117 18.29 -19.23 -3.81
N CYS A 118 19.60 -19.08 -4.06
CA CYS A 118 20.56 -20.18 -4.00
C CYS A 118 20.64 -20.79 -2.59
N LEU A 119 20.76 -19.96 -1.55
CA LEU A 119 20.77 -20.40 -0.15
C LEU A 119 19.46 -21.10 0.23
N TYR A 120 18.33 -20.58 -0.24
CA TYR A 120 17.03 -21.17 0.02
C TYR A 120 16.90 -22.54 -0.64
N ILE A 121 17.28 -22.68 -1.91
CA ILE A 121 17.25 -23.97 -2.64
C ILE A 121 18.17 -24.99 -1.95
N LEU A 122 19.38 -24.59 -1.56
CA LEU A 122 20.31 -25.46 -0.85
C LEU A 122 19.72 -25.92 0.49
N ARG A 123 19.05 -25.03 1.23
CA ARG A 123 18.33 -25.38 2.45
C ARG A 123 17.22 -26.39 2.19
N GLN A 124 16.40 -26.19 1.14
CA GLN A 124 15.35 -27.16 0.79
C GLN A 124 15.91 -28.53 0.40
N ALA A 125 17.04 -28.55 -0.32
CA ALA A 125 17.72 -29.79 -0.67
C ALA A 125 18.19 -30.55 0.58
N LEU A 126 18.82 -29.86 1.54
CA LEU A 126 19.28 -30.46 2.79
C LEU A 126 18.13 -30.93 3.67
N VAL A 127 17.11 -30.10 3.87
CA VAL A 127 15.95 -30.42 4.70
C VAL A 127 15.15 -31.57 4.08
N GLY A 128 14.94 -31.55 2.76
CA GLY A 128 14.27 -32.63 2.03
C GLY A 128 15.05 -33.95 2.10
N PHE A 129 16.38 -33.89 1.95
CA PHE A 129 17.26 -35.05 2.09
C PHE A 129 17.19 -35.67 3.48
N LEU A 130 17.28 -34.83 4.53
CA LEU A 130 17.18 -35.27 5.92
C LEU A 130 15.81 -35.87 6.21
N GLY A 131 14.73 -35.23 5.77
CA GLY A 131 13.38 -35.72 5.96
C GLY A 131 13.12 -37.06 5.28
N ALA A 132 13.50 -37.19 4.00
CA ALA A 132 13.38 -38.44 3.27
C ALA A 132 14.20 -39.56 3.94
N SER A 133 15.45 -39.27 4.31
CA SER A 133 16.34 -40.25 4.93
C SER A 133 15.81 -40.69 6.31
N LEU A 134 15.39 -39.76 7.16
CA LEU A 134 14.85 -40.06 8.48
C LEU A 134 13.58 -40.91 8.40
N LEU A 135 12.66 -40.57 7.50
CA LEU A 135 11.38 -41.28 7.38
C LEU A 135 11.56 -42.69 6.81
N VAL A 136 12.43 -42.84 5.80
CA VAL A 136 12.81 -44.16 5.27
C VAL A 136 13.50 -45.02 6.33
N LEU A 137 14.41 -44.43 7.13
CA LEU A 137 15.10 -45.14 8.20
C LEU A 137 14.12 -45.58 9.30
N ALA A 138 13.20 -44.70 9.69
CA ALA A 138 12.24 -44.96 10.77
C ALA A 138 11.24 -46.08 10.42
N ILE A 139 10.69 -46.07 9.20
CA ILE A 139 9.66 -47.04 8.77
C ILE A 139 10.30 -48.35 8.32
N TRP A 140 11.29 -48.28 7.43
CA TRP A 140 11.80 -49.47 6.75
C TRP A 140 13.06 -50.05 7.39
N ARG A 141 13.66 -49.35 8.36
CA ARG A 141 14.86 -49.77 9.13
C ARG A 141 15.96 -50.36 8.25
N THR A 142 16.18 -49.76 7.08
CA THR A 142 17.14 -50.26 6.09
C THR A 142 18.58 -49.90 6.47
N ARG A 143 19.55 -50.41 5.71
CA ARG A 143 20.97 -50.05 5.91
C ARG A 143 21.17 -48.56 5.64
N LEU A 144 22.18 -47.96 6.28
CA LEU A 144 22.46 -46.53 6.13
C LEU A 144 22.68 -46.13 4.66
N ARG A 145 23.45 -46.92 3.90
CA ARG A 145 23.73 -46.65 2.48
C ARG A 145 22.47 -46.63 1.60
N THR A 146 21.53 -47.55 1.83
CA THR A 146 20.28 -47.58 1.06
C THR A 146 19.41 -46.39 1.40
N THR A 147 19.32 -46.04 2.68
CA THR A 147 18.57 -44.87 3.15
C THR A 147 19.08 -43.59 2.49
N LEU A 148 20.40 -43.38 2.45
CA LEU A 148 21.00 -42.19 1.83
C LEU A 148 20.69 -42.11 0.33
N LEU A 149 20.75 -43.23 -0.41
CA LEU A 149 20.39 -43.26 -1.83
C LEU A 149 18.93 -42.90 -2.07
N TYR A 150 18.01 -43.45 -1.26
CA TYR A 150 16.59 -43.13 -1.35
C TYR A 150 16.26 -41.71 -0.89
N GLY A 151 17.06 -41.12 0.01
CA GLY A 151 16.91 -39.71 0.40
C GLY A 151 17.40 -38.74 -0.67
N LEU A 152 18.42 -39.13 -1.43
CA LEU A 152 19.05 -38.29 -2.45
C LEU A 152 18.11 -38.05 -3.66
N VAL A 153 17.31 -39.06 -4.03
CA VAL A 153 16.37 -38.96 -5.16
C VAL A 153 15.30 -37.86 -4.94
N PRO A 154 14.51 -37.85 -3.85
CA PRO A 154 13.58 -36.75 -3.55
C PRO A 154 14.26 -35.40 -3.43
N ALA A 155 15.47 -35.33 -2.85
CA ALA A 155 16.20 -34.09 -2.72
C ALA A 155 16.56 -33.50 -4.09
N ILE A 156 17.01 -34.32 -5.05
CA ILE A 156 17.23 -33.91 -6.44
C ILE A 156 15.93 -33.44 -7.08
N ILE A 157 14.83 -34.17 -6.89
CA ILE A 157 13.52 -33.82 -7.49
C ILE A 157 13.07 -32.45 -6.98
N VAL A 158 13.05 -32.23 -5.66
CA VAL A 158 12.68 -30.94 -5.05
C VAL A 158 13.58 -29.81 -5.57
N THR A 159 14.89 -30.04 -5.59
CA THR A 159 15.86 -29.06 -6.09
C THR A 159 15.62 -28.73 -7.57
N GLY A 160 15.35 -29.74 -8.40
CA GLY A 160 15.07 -29.59 -9.83
C GLY A 160 13.78 -28.80 -10.09
N ILE A 161 12.73 -29.07 -9.32
CA ILE A 161 11.48 -28.29 -9.37
C ILE A 161 11.74 -26.83 -9.02
N LEU A 162 12.45 -26.55 -7.92
CA LEU A 162 12.74 -25.16 -7.51
C LEU A 162 13.63 -24.42 -8.52
N LEU A 163 14.69 -25.06 -9.02
CA LEU A 163 15.56 -24.46 -10.05
C LEU A 163 14.82 -24.16 -11.34
N THR A 164 13.89 -25.04 -11.75
CA THR A 164 13.05 -24.81 -12.93
C THR A 164 12.05 -23.68 -12.68
N GLY A 165 11.53 -23.57 -11.45
CA GLY A 165 10.70 -22.45 -11.02
C GLY A 165 11.44 -21.12 -11.13
N VAL A 166 12.69 -21.05 -10.66
CA VAL A 166 13.55 -19.85 -10.81
C VAL A 166 13.82 -19.52 -12.28
N LYS A 167 14.04 -20.53 -13.13
CA LYS A 167 14.26 -20.31 -14.58
C LYS A 167 13.02 -19.81 -15.32
N THR A 168 11.84 -20.28 -14.92
CA THR A 168 10.55 -19.91 -15.53
C THR A 168 9.92 -18.69 -14.87
N TYR A 169 10.61 -18.07 -13.92
CA TYR A 169 10.10 -16.95 -13.14
C TYR A 169 9.97 -15.70 -14.02
N SER A 170 8.75 -15.17 -14.13
CA SER A 170 8.46 -13.94 -14.84
C SER A 170 8.13 -12.81 -13.87
N ILE A 171 8.85 -11.69 -13.99
CA ILE A 171 8.54 -10.46 -13.25
C ILE A 171 7.31 -9.76 -13.86
N ALA A 172 7.08 -9.91 -15.17
CA ALA A 172 5.90 -9.33 -15.84
C ALA A 172 4.58 -9.91 -15.33
N ALA A 173 4.60 -11.07 -14.65
CA ALA A 173 3.41 -11.61 -14.00
C ALA A 173 2.85 -10.71 -12.90
N PHE A 174 3.65 -9.78 -12.35
CA PHE A 174 3.19 -8.79 -11.39
C PHE A 174 2.41 -7.62 -12.03
N ASP A 175 2.18 -7.64 -13.34
CA ASP A 175 1.28 -6.69 -14.01
C ASP A 175 -0.21 -7.07 -13.76
N GLU A 176 -0.50 -8.37 -13.54
CA GLU A 176 -1.83 -8.89 -13.20
C GLU A 176 -1.88 -9.33 -11.73
N LEU A 177 -1.99 -8.36 -10.81
CA LEU A 177 -1.97 -8.62 -9.37
C LEU A 177 -3.33 -9.07 -8.83
N GLU A 178 -3.31 -10.15 -8.06
CA GLU A 178 -4.43 -10.58 -7.24
C GLU A 178 -4.30 -9.98 -5.84
N TYR A 179 -5.17 -9.03 -5.51
CA TYR A 179 -5.22 -8.41 -4.20
C TYR A 179 -6.23 -9.11 -3.29
N ASN A 180 -5.80 -9.43 -2.07
CA ASN A 180 -6.67 -10.00 -1.04
C ASN A 180 -6.52 -9.24 0.29
N GLY A 181 -7.63 -8.99 0.99
CA GLY A 181 -7.65 -8.21 2.25
C GLY A 181 -7.83 -6.71 2.03
N VAL A 182 -7.54 -5.89 3.04
CA VAL A 182 -7.75 -4.43 3.01
C VAL A 182 -6.98 -3.76 1.87
N ILE A 183 -5.83 -4.32 1.48
CA ILE A 183 -5.01 -3.82 0.37
C ILE A 183 -5.72 -3.91 -1.00
N SER A 184 -6.80 -4.69 -1.15
CA SER A 184 -7.59 -4.71 -2.38
C SER A 184 -8.31 -3.40 -2.66
N LEU A 185 -8.42 -2.52 -1.67
CA LEU A 185 -8.97 -1.17 -1.82
C LEU A 185 -7.91 -0.17 -2.35
N ALA A 186 -6.62 -0.53 -2.35
CA ALA A 186 -5.55 0.38 -2.74
C ALA A 186 -5.54 0.74 -4.24
N PRO A 187 -5.76 -0.20 -5.20
CA PRO A 187 -5.79 0.13 -6.62
C PRO A 187 -6.91 1.12 -6.99
N SER A 188 -8.06 1.09 -6.29
CA SER A 188 -9.13 2.08 -6.51
C SER A 188 -8.78 3.49 -6.02
N ILE A 189 -7.77 3.62 -5.15
CA ILE A 189 -7.32 4.89 -4.58
C ILE A 189 -6.11 5.43 -5.36
N ILE A 190 -5.23 4.54 -5.84
CA ILE A 190 -4.04 4.87 -6.62
C ILE A 190 -4.36 4.62 -8.09
N ALA A 191 -4.96 5.61 -8.75
CA ALA A 191 -5.29 5.53 -10.17
C ALA A 191 -4.03 5.32 -11.04
N THR A 192 -4.19 4.53 -12.10
CA THR A 192 -3.14 4.18 -13.07
C THR A 192 -2.65 5.46 -13.77
N PRO A 193 -1.35 5.59 -14.15
CA PRO A 193 -0.83 6.84 -14.74
C PRO A 193 -1.60 7.39 -15.95
N GLY A 194 -2.29 6.53 -16.72
CA GLY A 194 -3.17 6.94 -17.81
C GLY A 194 -4.50 7.53 -17.34
N GLU A 195 -5.15 6.90 -16.36
CA GLU A 195 -6.40 7.41 -15.75
C GLU A 195 -6.17 8.70 -14.96
N LEU A 196 -4.95 8.95 -14.50
CA LEU A 196 -4.58 10.21 -13.87
C LEU A 196 -4.64 11.38 -14.86
N ILE A 197 -4.24 11.17 -16.12
CA ILE A 197 -4.29 12.20 -17.17
C ILE A 197 -5.75 12.48 -17.55
N ASP A 198 -6.55 11.44 -17.75
CA ASP A 198 -7.97 11.57 -18.09
C ASP A 198 -8.76 12.26 -16.95
N ARG A 199 -8.47 11.91 -15.69
CA ARG A 199 -9.04 12.60 -14.52
C ARG A 199 -8.49 14.01 -14.34
N LEU A 200 -7.24 14.30 -14.75
CA LEU A 200 -6.70 15.66 -14.74
C LEU A 200 -7.35 16.53 -15.81
N GLU A 201 -7.71 15.98 -16.98
CA GLU A 201 -8.50 16.67 -18.00
C GLU A 201 -9.93 16.92 -17.52
N GLU A 202 -10.58 15.91 -16.91
CA GLU A 202 -11.90 16.07 -16.29
C GLU A 202 -11.87 17.06 -15.12
N MET A 203 -10.81 17.06 -14.30
CA MET A 203 -10.59 18.08 -13.27
C MET A 203 -10.30 19.44 -13.88
N GLN A 204 -9.59 19.57 -15.00
CA GLN A 204 -9.41 20.86 -15.69
C GLN A 204 -10.72 21.39 -16.26
N GLU A 205 -11.56 20.52 -16.81
CA GLU A 205 -12.87 20.87 -17.35
C GLU A 205 -13.83 21.30 -16.22
N ASN A 206 -13.85 20.55 -15.12
CA ASN A 206 -14.56 20.93 -13.90
C ASN A 206 -13.98 22.19 -13.23
N THR A 207 -12.66 22.40 -13.26
CA THR A 207 -12.02 23.62 -12.76
C THR A 207 -12.34 24.81 -13.64
N ARG A 208 -12.42 24.66 -14.96
CA ARG A 208 -12.87 25.70 -15.88
C ARG A 208 -14.34 26.04 -15.67
N LEU A 209 -15.19 25.05 -15.39
CA LEU A 209 -16.59 25.28 -15.02
C LEU A 209 -16.71 26.01 -13.67
N VAL A 210 -15.88 25.65 -12.68
CA VAL A 210 -15.85 26.32 -11.38
C VAL A 210 -15.30 27.74 -11.49
N VAL A 211 -14.22 27.97 -12.24
CA VAL A 211 -13.65 29.31 -12.51
C VAL A 211 -14.59 30.15 -13.35
N GLY A 212 -15.27 29.56 -14.34
CA GLY A 212 -16.28 30.24 -15.15
C GLY A 212 -17.53 30.62 -14.34
N ASN A 213 -17.98 29.74 -13.43
CA ASN A 213 -19.04 30.04 -12.47
C ASN A 213 -18.60 31.08 -11.43
N MET A 214 -17.32 31.11 -11.06
CA MET A 214 -16.73 32.12 -10.17
C MET A 214 -16.69 33.49 -10.86
N GLN A 215 -16.22 33.55 -12.10
CA GLN A 215 -16.25 34.77 -12.92
C GLN A 215 -17.68 35.23 -13.14
N ALA A 216 -18.62 34.32 -13.40
CA ALA A 216 -20.04 34.65 -13.49
C ALA A 216 -20.63 35.15 -12.16
N LEU A 217 -20.20 34.61 -11.00
CA LEU A 217 -20.63 35.10 -9.69
C LEU A 217 -20.07 36.49 -9.39
N VAL A 218 -18.79 36.74 -9.70
CA VAL A 218 -18.15 38.07 -9.56
C VAL A 218 -18.81 39.08 -10.52
N ASP A 219 -19.01 38.73 -11.78
CA ASP A 219 -19.69 39.55 -12.77
C ASP A 219 -21.14 39.86 -12.38
N ASN A 220 -21.83 38.92 -11.71
CA ASN A 220 -23.18 39.14 -11.21
C ASN A 220 -23.21 40.00 -9.95
N VAL A 221 -22.20 39.92 -9.07
CA VAL A 221 -22.03 40.85 -7.94
C VAL A 221 -21.78 42.27 -8.44
N ASP A 222 -20.93 42.44 -9.45
CA ASP A 222 -20.69 43.74 -10.08
C ASP A 222 -21.95 44.30 -10.76
N ARG A 223 -22.92 43.47 -11.11
CA ARG A 223 -24.25 43.88 -11.61
C ARG A 223 -25.27 44.17 -10.51
N LEU A 224 -25.09 43.59 -9.32
CA LEU A 224 -25.91 43.87 -8.14
C LEU A 224 -25.57 45.24 -7.51
N SER A 225 -24.47 45.87 -7.90
CA SER A 225 -24.13 47.28 -7.59
C SER A 225 -25.25 48.26 -7.96
N PHE A 226 -26.16 47.90 -8.88
CA PHE A 226 -27.36 48.70 -9.19
C PHE A 226 -28.43 48.68 -8.07
N LEU A 227 -28.44 47.67 -7.18
CA LEU A 227 -29.30 47.65 -5.99
C LEU A 227 -28.74 48.54 -4.86
N GLY A 228 -27.44 48.88 -4.92
CA GLY A 228 -26.83 49.98 -4.18
C GLY A 228 -26.96 51.31 -4.94
N SER A 229 -28.18 51.73 -5.27
CA SER A 229 -28.42 53.04 -5.88
C SER A 229 -28.49 54.15 -4.79
N PRO A 230 -28.40 55.45 -5.12
CA PRO A 230 -27.23 56.20 -5.53
C PRO A 230 -27.15 57.52 -4.72
N GLU A 231 -26.90 57.43 -3.41
CA GLU A 231 -26.49 58.51 -2.51
C GLU A 231 -26.35 57.84 -1.15
N LYS A 232 -25.13 57.75 -0.62
CA LYS A 232 -24.88 57.13 0.69
C LYS A 232 -25.61 57.97 1.75
N ASP A 233 -26.84 57.57 2.13
CA ASP A 233 -27.57 58.21 3.21
C ASP A 233 -26.77 57.96 4.51
N PRO A 234 -26.20 58.99 5.15
CA PRO A 234 -25.38 58.81 6.33
C PRO A 234 -26.16 58.25 7.54
N SER A 235 -27.48 58.09 7.43
CA SER A 235 -28.32 57.45 8.44
C SER A 235 -28.46 55.92 8.30
N ILE A 236 -27.98 55.33 7.20
CA ILE A 236 -28.08 53.88 6.94
C ILE A 236 -26.70 53.24 7.07
N LEU A 237 -26.58 52.26 7.98
CA LEU A 237 -25.37 51.45 8.16
C LEU A 237 -25.47 50.17 7.34
N GLN A 238 -24.51 49.93 6.47
CA GLN A 238 -24.44 48.71 5.68
C GLN A 238 -23.45 47.71 6.28
N VAL A 239 -23.94 46.55 6.69
CA VAL A 239 -23.15 45.53 7.39
C VAL A 239 -23.08 44.26 6.55
N LEU A 240 -21.85 43.75 6.36
CA LEU A 240 -21.61 42.44 5.75
C LEU A 240 -21.38 41.40 6.85
N LEU A 241 -22.29 40.44 6.95
CA LEU A 241 -22.17 39.30 7.86
C LEU A 241 -21.58 38.10 7.12
N ILE A 242 -20.53 37.50 7.68
CA ILE A 242 -19.86 36.30 7.15
C ILE A 242 -19.75 35.24 8.25
N SER A 243 -19.65 33.97 7.86
CA SER A 243 -19.54 32.81 8.75
C SER A 243 -18.98 31.63 7.96
N ASP A 244 -18.39 30.65 8.65
CA ASP A 244 -18.02 29.33 8.12
C ASP A 244 -17.10 29.41 6.89
N LEU A 245 -16.04 30.22 6.97
CA LEU A 245 -15.13 30.42 5.85
C LEU A 245 -14.19 29.23 5.63
N HIS A 246 -13.83 28.49 6.68
CA HIS A 246 -13.03 27.26 6.60
C HIS A 246 -11.76 27.39 5.75
N SER A 247 -10.93 28.39 6.05
CA SER A 247 -9.68 28.67 5.34
C SER A 247 -9.83 28.78 3.81
N ASN A 248 -10.98 29.27 3.31
CA ASN A 248 -11.24 29.35 1.86
C ASN A 248 -10.72 30.66 1.23
N PRO A 249 -9.67 30.63 0.40
CA PRO A 249 -9.10 31.84 -0.23
C PRO A 249 -10.05 32.51 -1.22
N VAL A 250 -10.95 31.75 -1.85
CA VAL A 250 -11.96 32.32 -2.77
C VAL A 250 -12.98 33.15 -2.00
N GLY A 251 -13.38 32.67 -0.82
CA GLY A 251 -14.30 33.40 0.05
C GLY A 251 -13.72 34.76 0.48
N ILE A 252 -12.42 34.83 0.78
CA ILE A 252 -11.72 36.08 1.10
C ILE A 252 -11.81 37.09 -0.04
N GLU A 253 -11.52 36.69 -1.28
CA GLU A 253 -11.61 37.60 -2.43
C GLU A 253 -13.06 38.03 -2.72
N PHE A 254 -14.03 37.15 -2.49
CA PHE A 254 -15.44 37.49 -2.61
C PHE A 254 -15.89 38.52 -1.57
N ILE A 255 -15.44 38.38 -0.32
CA ILE A 255 -15.70 39.34 0.76
C ILE A 255 -15.14 40.72 0.40
N LYS A 256 -13.92 40.80 -0.16
CA LYS A 256 -13.35 42.06 -0.65
C LYS A 256 -14.19 42.67 -1.76
N GLY A 257 -14.61 41.86 -2.73
CA GLY A 257 -15.47 42.31 -3.83
C GLY A 257 -16.79 42.88 -3.31
N LEU A 258 -17.46 42.16 -2.40
CA LEU A 258 -18.70 42.62 -1.78
C LEU A 258 -18.50 43.89 -0.95
N ALA A 259 -17.44 43.94 -0.12
CA ALA A 259 -17.17 45.09 0.72
C ALA A 259 -16.96 46.36 -0.11
N ASN A 260 -16.24 46.24 -1.23
CA ASN A 260 -15.99 47.36 -2.15
C ASN A 260 -17.21 47.72 -2.99
N SER A 261 -17.84 46.74 -3.65
CA SER A 261 -18.95 46.99 -4.58
C SER A 261 -20.22 47.48 -3.89
N PHE A 262 -20.41 47.15 -2.62
CA PHE A 262 -21.52 47.62 -1.79
C PHE A 262 -21.12 48.71 -0.79
N GLU A 263 -19.88 49.20 -0.83
CA GLU A 263 -19.35 50.24 0.08
C GLU A 263 -19.71 50.01 1.57
N VAL A 264 -19.57 48.77 2.04
CA VAL A 264 -20.01 48.35 3.38
C VAL A 264 -19.28 49.13 4.47
N ASP A 265 -19.98 49.45 5.55
CA ASP A 265 -19.41 50.24 6.65
C ASP A 265 -18.79 49.36 7.76
N LEU A 266 -19.16 48.08 7.81
CA LEU A 266 -18.74 47.13 8.85
C LEU A 266 -18.81 45.70 8.31
N ILE A 267 -17.82 44.88 8.65
CA ILE A 267 -17.86 43.43 8.47
C ILE A 267 -17.98 42.76 9.84
N ILE A 268 -18.92 41.83 9.97
CA ILE A 268 -19.06 40.97 11.14
C ILE A 268 -18.78 39.53 10.69
N ASP A 269 -17.77 38.92 11.27
CA ASP A 269 -17.41 37.52 11.09
C ASP A 269 -17.87 36.72 12.30
N ALA A 270 -18.82 35.80 12.06
CA ALA A 270 -19.44 34.96 13.06
C ALA A 270 -18.65 33.68 13.39
N GLY A 271 -17.46 33.50 12.80
CA GLY A 271 -16.53 32.45 13.18
C GLY A 271 -16.44 31.30 12.19
N ASP A 272 -15.68 30.28 12.59
CA ASP A 272 -15.22 29.18 11.76
C ASP A 272 -14.47 29.70 10.54
N LEU A 273 -13.56 30.63 10.83
CA LEU A 273 -12.64 31.20 9.85
C LEU A 273 -11.63 30.15 9.37
N THR A 274 -11.24 29.23 10.24
CA THR A 274 -10.26 28.18 9.99
C THR A 274 -10.85 26.77 10.16
N ASP A 275 -10.18 25.73 9.62
CA ASP A 275 -10.62 24.33 9.78
C ASP A 275 -10.05 23.69 11.05
N PHE A 276 -8.80 24.00 11.37
CA PHE A 276 -8.07 23.35 12.47
C PHE A 276 -7.53 24.33 13.52
N GLY A 277 -7.75 25.64 13.33
CA GLY A 277 -7.20 26.67 14.20
C GLY A 277 -5.67 26.70 14.23
N SER A 278 -5.02 26.25 13.15
CA SER A 278 -3.57 26.14 13.06
C SER A 278 -2.93 27.46 12.63
N PRO A 279 -1.77 27.84 13.20
CA PRO A 279 -1.01 29.00 12.72
C PRO A 279 -0.65 28.95 11.23
N LEU A 280 -0.59 27.76 10.61
CA LEU A 280 -0.32 27.64 9.17
C LEU A 280 -1.49 28.14 8.30
N GLU A 281 -2.72 28.07 8.81
CA GLU A 281 -3.94 28.50 8.11
C GLU A 281 -4.04 30.03 8.03
N THR A 282 -3.37 30.74 8.94
CA THR A 282 -3.33 32.22 8.94
C THR A 282 -2.82 32.83 7.63
N LYS A 283 -1.99 32.09 6.87
CA LYS A 283 -1.51 32.53 5.55
C LYS A 283 -2.63 32.62 4.52
N VAL A 284 -3.64 31.77 4.64
CA VAL A 284 -4.77 31.75 3.71
C VAL A 284 -5.74 32.89 4.01
N THR A 285 -5.82 33.30 5.28
CA THR A 285 -6.63 34.41 5.76
C THR A 285 -5.92 35.76 5.69
N GLU A 286 -4.66 35.82 5.24
CA GLU A 286 -3.86 37.06 5.18
C GLU A 286 -4.49 38.14 4.30
N GLY A 287 -5.32 37.72 3.32
CA GLY A 287 -6.10 38.64 2.51
C GLY A 287 -7.08 39.51 3.30
N LEU A 288 -7.51 39.11 4.50
CA LEU A 288 -8.37 39.93 5.37
C LEU A 288 -7.72 41.26 5.77
N ASN A 289 -6.39 41.31 5.85
CA ASN A 289 -5.64 42.52 6.21
C ASN A 289 -5.71 43.62 5.13
N GLN A 290 -6.26 43.30 3.95
CA GLN A 290 -6.44 44.24 2.84
C GLN A 290 -7.85 44.87 2.85
N LEU A 291 -8.73 44.47 3.78
CA LEU A 291 -10.03 45.10 3.95
C LEU A 291 -9.84 46.45 4.64
N GLU A 292 -10.36 47.52 4.04
CA GLU A 292 -10.23 48.89 4.56
C GLU A 292 -11.36 49.28 5.53
N VAL A 293 -12.26 48.34 5.82
CA VAL A 293 -13.45 48.53 6.65
C VAL A 293 -13.29 47.80 8.00
N PRO A 294 -13.91 48.30 9.08
CA PRO A 294 -13.83 47.66 10.39
C PRO A 294 -14.24 46.18 10.34
N TYR A 295 -13.42 45.31 10.94
CA TYR A 295 -13.65 43.87 10.97
C TYR A 295 -13.89 43.37 12.39
N VAL A 296 -15.12 42.93 12.68
CA VAL A 296 -15.50 42.38 13.99
C VAL A 296 -15.52 40.87 13.91
N PHE A 297 -14.64 40.21 14.66
CA PHE A 297 -14.50 38.76 14.67
C PHE A 297 -15.07 38.14 15.96
N CYS A 298 -15.96 37.17 15.81
CA CYS A 298 -16.40 36.27 16.87
C CYS A 298 -15.86 34.87 16.57
N PRO A 299 -14.89 34.35 17.34
CA PRO A 299 -14.31 33.03 17.07
C PRO A 299 -15.36 31.91 17.12
N GLY A 300 -15.31 31.00 16.14
CA GLY A 300 -16.14 29.80 16.08
C GLY A 300 -15.58 28.64 16.90
N ASN A 301 -16.10 27.43 16.70
CA ASN A 301 -15.59 26.24 17.40
C ASN A 301 -14.31 25.68 16.77
N HIS A 302 -14.01 26.04 15.52
CA HIS A 302 -12.76 25.69 14.85
C HIS A 302 -11.63 26.71 15.09
N ASP A 303 -11.97 27.92 15.55
CA ASP A 303 -11.00 28.99 15.75
C ASP A 303 -10.39 28.94 17.16
N THR A 304 -9.07 28.85 17.19
CA THR A 304 -8.30 28.81 18.44
C THR A 304 -8.03 30.22 18.97
N PRO A 305 -7.67 30.37 20.26
CA PRO A 305 -7.22 31.66 20.82
C PRO A 305 -6.08 32.30 20.03
N GLU A 306 -5.22 31.49 19.41
CA GLU A 306 -4.15 31.92 18.53
C GLU A 306 -4.69 32.61 17.27
N ILE A 307 -5.75 32.08 16.65
CA ILE A 307 -6.44 32.72 15.51
C ILE A 307 -7.07 34.04 15.94
N ALA A 308 -7.76 34.07 17.08
CA ALA A 308 -8.35 35.32 17.58
C ALA A 308 -7.28 36.41 17.84
N THR A 309 -6.12 36.01 18.36
CA THR A 309 -4.97 36.91 18.58
C THR A 309 -4.39 37.40 17.26
N TYR A 310 -4.29 36.53 16.26
CA TYR A 310 -3.86 36.89 14.91
C TYR A 310 -4.82 37.90 14.26
N ILE A 311 -6.13 37.67 14.32
CA ILE A 311 -7.11 38.61 13.76
C ILE A 311 -7.05 39.96 14.47
N THR A 312 -6.90 39.98 15.79
CA THR A 312 -6.72 41.23 16.56
C THR A 312 -5.42 41.98 16.19
N SER A 313 -4.44 41.30 15.60
CA SER A 313 -3.18 41.92 15.14
C SER A 313 -3.27 42.53 13.74
N LEU A 314 -4.36 42.28 13.01
CA LEU A 314 -4.62 42.90 11.71
C LEU A 314 -4.92 44.40 11.90
N LYS A 315 -4.74 45.18 10.83
CA LYS A 315 -4.81 46.66 10.92
C LYS A 315 -6.23 47.22 10.99
N ASN A 316 -7.21 46.41 10.64
CA ASN A 316 -8.59 46.75 10.33
C ASN A 316 -9.59 46.25 11.39
#